data_AF-A0A661ZD63-F1
#
_entry.id   AF-A0A661ZD63-F1
#
_cell.length_a   1.000
_cell.length_b   1.000
_cell.length_c   1.000
_cell.angle_alpha   90.00
_cell.angle_beta   90.00
_cell.angle_gamma   90.00
#
_symmetry.space_group_name_H-M   'P 1'
#
loop_
_entity.id
_entity.type
_entity.pdbx_description
1 polymer ?
#
loop_
_entity_poly.entity_id
_entity_poly.type
_entity_poly.pdbx_seq_one_letter_code
_entity_poly.pdbx_strand_id
1 'polypeptide(L)'
;MQINYFLLNPDILKFLIFNLLLILVFTGEIFSQKKLVLQPDAQKGKDAVIWYINTKQTRHGDVANKNFGDNKDFKAMAWTFQGDFGEKRSLIEFDLSRLPKKSHITSAYLSLYANEASNDAGKKGHEYIYVNSNECLLQRIVEPWTENQVTWNTQPKITHENEVLINKSEYPHQDYENIDITQLVKDELRNPEESFGFVMSVKEVKKYNCLIFASSDNLNPELHPKIVINYTTDKSNNSHFGKKQSDKYVVIIYNEKGEEIKRVKGVFFDKISGFESGTYHFNLMKNNHIISAGKFIIY
;
A
#
# COMPACT_ATOMS: atom_id res chain seq x y z
N MET A 1 59.77 14.63 13.92
CA MET A 1 58.51 14.01 14.39
C MET A 1 58.23 12.82 13.46
N GLN A 2 58.59 11.61 13.88
CA GLN A 2 58.37 10.39 13.09
C GLN A 2 56.90 9.99 13.23
N ILE A 3 56.15 10.05 12.12
CA ILE A 3 54.79 9.50 12.07
C ILE A 3 54.95 8.01 11.74
N ASN A 4 54.78 7.16 12.76
CA ASN A 4 54.68 5.72 12.57
C ASN A 4 53.33 5.41 11.92
N TYR A 5 53.34 5.10 10.63
CA TYR A 5 52.20 4.45 10.00
C TYR A 5 52.13 3.03 10.55
N PHE A 6 51.09 2.73 11.35
CA PHE A 6 50.70 1.35 11.61
C PHE A 6 50.28 0.74 10.26
N LEU A 7 51.20 0.03 9.61
CA LEU A 7 50.91 -0.78 8.44
C LEU A 7 50.01 -1.93 8.89
N LEU A 8 48.70 -1.79 8.70
CA LEU A 8 47.78 -2.91 8.78
C LEU A 8 48.29 -4.00 7.84
N ASN A 9 48.37 -5.24 8.34
CA ASN A 9 48.76 -6.39 7.55
C ASN A 9 47.96 -6.39 6.22
N PRO A 10 48.62 -6.48 5.05
CA PRO A 10 47.96 -6.43 3.75
C PRO A 10 46.81 -7.44 3.61
N ASP A 11 46.88 -8.58 4.30
CA ASP A 11 45.85 -9.61 4.24
C ASP A 11 44.62 -9.26 5.10
N ILE A 12 44.82 -8.50 6.19
CA ILE A 12 43.72 -7.92 6.97
C ILE A 12 43.02 -6.82 6.17
N LEU A 13 43.77 -6.00 5.43
CA LEU A 13 43.21 -4.96 4.55
C LEU A 13 42.41 -5.57 3.38
N LYS A 14 42.90 -6.65 2.77
CA LYS A 14 42.18 -7.41 1.74
C LYS A 14 40.90 -8.05 2.29
N PHE A 15 40.95 -8.64 3.48
CA PHE A 15 39.77 -9.22 4.12
C PHE A 15 38.70 -8.15 4.43
N LEU A 16 39.11 -6.97 4.90
CA LEU A 16 38.21 -5.85 5.15
C LEU A 16 37.58 -5.31 3.85
N ILE A 17 38.38 -5.13 2.79
CA ILE A 17 37.88 -4.68 1.47
C ILE A 17 36.95 -5.72 0.84
N PHE A 18 37.27 -7.01 0.96
CA PHE A 18 36.44 -8.12 0.48
C PHE A 18 35.08 -8.15 1.18
N ASN A 19 35.04 -8.03 2.50
CA ASN A 19 33.78 -7.96 3.26
C ASN A 19 32.98 -6.68 2.98
N LEU A 20 33.64 -5.53 2.81
CA LEU A 20 32.98 -4.26 2.45
C LEU A 20 32.30 -4.35 1.07
N LEU A 21 32.97 -4.98 0.11
CA LEU A 21 32.42 -5.24 -1.24
C LEU A 21 31.31 -6.30 -1.21
N LEU A 22 31.42 -7.34 -0.37
CA LEU A 22 30.37 -8.35 -0.19
C LEU A 22 29.08 -7.74 0.38
N ILE A 23 29.21 -6.83 1.36
CA ILE A 23 28.10 -6.07 1.94
C ILE A 23 27.45 -5.16 0.89
N LEU A 24 28.24 -4.49 0.04
CA LEU A 24 27.73 -3.65 -1.05
C LEU A 24 27.00 -4.47 -2.14
N VAL A 25 27.43 -5.70 -2.43
CA VAL A 25 26.76 -6.60 -3.39
C VAL A 25 25.46 -7.19 -2.83
N PHE A 26 25.40 -7.48 -1.52
CA PHE A 26 24.16 -7.93 -0.87
C PHE A 26 23.17 -6.79 -0.54
N THR A 27 23.55 -5.52 -0.64
CA THR A 27 22.60 -4.38 -0.56
C THR A 27 21.74 -4.18 -1.82
N GLY A 28 21.80 -5.14 -2.76
CA GLY A 28 21.28 -5.01 -4.12
C GLY A 28 19.79 -5.19 -4.35
N GLU A 29 18.94 -5.40 -3.33
CA GLU A 29 17.47 -5.38 -3.51
C GLU A 29 16.78 -4.45 -2.53
N ILE A 30 17.19 -3.18 -2.51
CA ILE A 30 16.35 -2.12 -1.94
C ILE A 30 15.16 -1.94 -2.87
N PHE A 31 14.03 -2.56 -2.52
CA PHE A 31 12.73 -2.15 -3.04
C PHE A 31 12.48 -0.72 -2.56
N SER A 32 12.31 0.21 -3.48
CA SER A 32 11.86 1.56 -3.12
C SER A 32 10.40 1.45 -2.66
N GLN A 33 10.18 1.52 -1.35
CA GLN A 33 8.84 1.66 -0.80
C GLN A 33 8.26 2.99 -1.28
N LYS A 34 7.04 2.91 -1.82
CA LYS A 34 6.25 4.04 -2.31
C LYS A 34 4.96 4.11 -1.51
N LYS A 35 4.37 5.30 -1.50
CA LYS A 35 3.12 5.61 -0.81
C LYS A 35 2.15 6.25 -1.79
N LEU A 36 0.94 5.70 -1.87
CA LEU A 36 -0.21 6.32 -2.51
C LEU A 36 -1.18 6.78 -1.41
N VAL A 37 -1.65 8.01 -1.52
CA VAL A 37 -2.69 8.58 -0.65
C VAL A 37 -3.85 8.99 -1.54
N LEU A 38 -5.05 8.52 -1.22
CA LEU A 38 -6.29 8.92 -1.87
C LEU A 38 -7.25 9.43 -0.79
N GLN A 39 -7.83 10.60 -1.04
CA GLN A 39 -8.88 11.23 -0.24
C GLN A 39 -9.74 12.02 -1.23
N PRO A 40 -10.58 11.33 -2.02
CA PRO A 40 -11.31 11.94 -3.12
C PRO A 40 -12.42 12.86 -2.58
N ASP A 41 -12.67 13.95 -3.31
CA ASP A 41 -13.81 14.85 -3.10
C ASP A 41 -15.09 14.29 -3.73
N ALA A 42 -16.22 14.96 -3.54
CA ALA A 42 -17.51 14.60 -4.13
C ALA A 42 -17.53 14.40 -5.66
N GLN A 43 -16.55 14.93 -6.40
CA GLN A 43 -16.51 14.75 -7.86
C GLN A 43 -15.78 13.47 -8.29
N LYS A 44 -14.80 13.05 -7.50
CA LYS A 44 -13.97 11.87 -7.79
C LYS A 44 -14.26 10.70 -6.86
N GLY A 45 -14.95 10.96 -5.76
CA GLY A 45 -15.42 10.00 -4.80
C GLY A 45 -16.45 9.09 -5.44
N LYS A 46 -16.56 7.89 -4.89
CA LYS A 46 -17.59 6.95 -5.26
C LYS A 46 -18.06 6.30 -3.98
N ASP A 47 -19.07 6.88 -3.36
CA ASP A 47 -19.67 6.38 -2.12
C ASP A 47 -21.18 6.62 -2.06
N ALA A 48 -21.91 5.70 -1.45
CA ALA A 48 -23.37 5.81 -1.41
C ALA A 48 -23.93 5.16 -0.15
N VAL A 49 -24.95 5.79 0.43
CA VAL A 49 -25.78 5.16 1.46
C VAL A 49 -26.90 4.38 0.79
N ILE A 50 -27.10 3.14 1.23
CA ILE A 50 -28.30 2.36 0.93
C ILE A 50 -29.13 2.19 2.19
N TRP A 51 -30.45 2.25 2.07
CA TRP A 51 -31.35 2.33 3.22
C TRP A 51 -32.62 1.53 2.98
N TYR A 52 -33.03 0.73 3.96
CA TYR A 52 -34.40 0.21 4.03
C TYR A 52 -35.10 0.55 5.34
N ILE A 53 -36.42 0.50 5.30
CA ILE A 53 -37.32 0.55 6.45
C ILE A 53 -38.40 -0.53 6.24
N ASN A 54 -38.80 -1.23 7.31
CA ASN A 54 -39.72 -2.37 7.25
C ASN A 54 -41.09 -2.05 6.66
N THR A 55 -41.87 -1.16 7.28
CA THR A 55 -43.30 -0.99 6.93
C THR A 55 -43.54 0.09 5.89
N LYS A 56 -42.56 1.00 5.68
CA LYS A 56 -42.65 2.16 4.76
C LYS A 56 -43.79 3.14 5.10
N GLN A 57 -44.43 3.00 6.27
CA GLN A 57 -45.55 3.85 6.72
C GLN A 57 -45.09 5.15 7.40
N THR A 58 -43.78 5.38 7.47
CA THR A 58 -43.18 6.59 8.03
C THR A 58 -43.20 7.72 7.01
N ARG A 59 -42.87 8.95 7.44
CA ARG A 59 -42.70 10.09 6.52
C ARG A 59 -41.63 9.88 5.44
N HIS A 60 -40.78 8.86 5.59
CA HIS A 60 -39.69 8.57 4.68
C HIS A 60 -40.14 7.77 3.44
N GLY A 61 -41.27 7.06 3.54
CA GLY A 61 -41.85 6.25 2.46
C GLY A 61 -40.98 5.06 2.05
N ASP A 62 -41.08 4.66 0.77
CA ASP A 62 -40.25 3.60 0.21
C ASP A 62 -38.83 4.08 -0.08
N VAL A 63 -37.94 3.94 0.91
CA VAL A 63 -36.53 4.32 0.79
C VAL A 63 -35.67 3.24 0.12
N ALA A 64 -36.16 2.01 0.04
CA ALA A 64 -35.37 0.87 -0.46
C ALA A 64 -35.08 0.95 -1.97
N ASN A 65 -35.86 1.75 -2.71
CA ASN A 65 -35.69 2.05 -4.13
C ASN A 65 -35.13 3.46 -4.39
N LYS A 66 -34.77 4.21 -3.35
CA LYS A 66 -34.16 5.54 -3.49
C LYS A 66 -32.64 5.41 -3.48
N ASN A 67 -32.00 6.24 -4.30
CA ASN A 67 -30.57 6.43 -4.28
C ASN A 67 -30.20 7.54 -3.28
N PHE A 68 -29.07 7.38 -2.59
CA PHE A 68 -28.50 8.38 -1.68
C PHE A 68 -26.99 8.50 -1.92
N GLY A 69 -26.59 8.56 -3.19
CA GLY A 69 -25.18 8.71 -3.60
C GLY A 69 -24.61 10.11 -3.40
N ASP A 70 -25.41 11.07 -2.88
CA ASP A 70 -24.98 12.42 -2.52
C ASP A 70 -25.04 12.66 -0.99
N ASN A 71 -25.15 11.58 -0.21
CA ASN A 71 -25.30 11.67 1.24
C ASN A 71 -23.99 12.12 1.88
N LYS A 72 -24.02 13.14 2.74
CA LYS A 72 -22.83 13.69 3.42
C LYS A 72 -22.22 12.80 4.51
N ASP A 73 -22.82 11.62 4.72
CA ASP A 73 -22.44 10.68 5.75
C ASP A 73 -22.09 9.31 5.13
N PHE A 74 -20.97 8.74 5.56
CA PHE A 74 -20.62 7.34 5.37
C PHE A 74 -20.92 6.58 6.68
N LYS A 75 -21.97 5.75 6.67
CA LYS A 75 -22.51 5.16 7.90
C LYS A 75 -23.01 3.71 7.77
N ALA A 76 -23.05 3.04 8.90
CA ALA A 76 -23.71 1.76 9.08
C ALA A 76 -24.63 1.87 10.29
N MET A 77 -25.88 1.48 10.15
CA MET A 77 -26.84 1.59 11.26
C MET A 77 -27.95 0.53 11.21
N ALA A 78 -28.42 0.14 12.38
CA ALA A 78 -29.68 -0.56 12.59
C ALA A 78 -30.50 0.25 13.61
N TRP A 79 -31.62 0.83 13.17
CA TRP A 79 -32.25 1.95 13.86
C TRP A 79 -33.77 1.95 13.76
N THR A 80 -34.43 2.85 14.50
CA THR A 80 -35.86 3.15 14.34
C THR A 80 -36.08 4.53 13.73
N PHE A 81 -36.77 4.56 12.60
CA PHE A 81 -37.14 5.77 11.87
C PHE A 81 -38.61 6.05 12.17
N GLN A 82 -38.90 6.95 13.11
CA GLN A 82 -40.27 7.18 13.62
C GLN A 82 -40.95 5.91 14.16
N GLY A 83 -40.19 5.07 14.88
CA GLY A 83 -40.67 3.82 15.46
C GLY A 83 -40.58 2.60 14.52
N ASP A 84 -40.42 2.82 13.21
CA ASP A 84 -40.25 1.73 12.25
C ASP A 84 -38.80 1.31 12.12
N PHE A 85 -38.52 0.00 12.14
CA PHE A 85 -37.16 -0.50 12.09
C PHE A 85 -36.58 -0.43 10.67
N GLY A 86 -35.28 -0.18 10.56
CA GLY A 86 -34.56 -0.23 9.29
C GLY A 86 -33.05 -0.22 9.48
N GLU A 87 -32.33 -0.45 8.39
CA GLU A 87 -30.86 -0.38 8.36
C GLU A 87 -30.36 0.57 7.28
N LYS A 88 -29.20 1.19 7.53
CA LYS A 88 -28.40 1.81 6.47
C LYS A 88 -27.03 1.15 6.39
N ARG A 89 -26.50 1.04 5.18
CA ARG A 89 -25.14 0.59 4.87
C ARG A 89 -24.51 1.63 3.95
N SER A 90 -23.19 1.72 3.94
CA SER A 90 -22.49 2.61 3.01
C SER A 90 -21.51 1.84 2.16
N LEU A 91 -21.52 2.13 0.87
CA LEU A 91 -20.61 1.58 -0.11
C LEU A 91 -19.55 2.63 -0.41
N ILE A 92 -18.32 2.23 -0.68
CA ILE A 92 -17.24 3.12 -1.09
C ILE A 92 -16.27 2.38 -2.00
N GLU A 93 -15.79 3.04 -3.05
CA GLU A 93 -14.76 2.54 -3.95
C GLU A 93 -13.69 3.61 -4.17
N PHE A 94 -12.41 3.21 -4.13
CA PHE A 94 -11.29 4.10 -4.39
C PHE A 94 -10.69 3.79 -5.76
N ASP A 95 -10.44 4.81 -6.57
CA ASP A 95 -9.73 4.63 -7.84
C ASP A 95 -8.25 4.27 -7.61
N LEU A 96 -7.95 2.98 -7.69
CA LEU A 96 -6.61 2.43 -7.55
C LEU A 96 -5.78 2.47 -8.84
N SER A 97 -6.27 3.07 -9.94
CA SER A 97 -5.57 3.13 -11.24
C SER A 97 -4.20 3.82 -11.18
N ARG A 98 -3.97 4.63 -10.14
CA ARG A 98 -2.69 5.29 -9.86
C ARG A 98 -1.61 4.33 -9.36
N LEU A 99 -1.96 3.11 -8.94
CA LEU A 99 -0.98 2.09 -8.60
C LEU A 99 -0.38 1.50 -9.89
N PRO A 100 0.97 1.42 -10.00
CA PRO A 100 1.61 0.70 -11.09
C PRO A 100 1.13 -0.74 -11.18
N LYS A 101 1.01 -1.28 -12.40
CA LYS A 101 0.77 -2.72 -12.61
C LYS A 101 1.85 -3.53 -11.89
N LYS A 102 1.46 -4.64 -11.27
CA LYS A 102 2.35 -5.51 -10.46
C LYS A 102 2.96 -4.83 -9.23
N SER A 103 2.25 -3.85 -8.65
CA SER A 103 2.62 -3.33 -7.33
C SER A 103 2.44 -4.41 -6.26
N HIS A 104 3.44 -4.57 -5.40
CA HIS A 104 3.37 -5.43 -4.24
C HIS A 104 2.94 -4.59 -3.03
N ILE A 105 1.70 -4.78 -2.58
CA ILE A 105 1.16 -4.03 -1.43
C ILE A 105 1.81 -4.51 -0.15
N THR A 106 2.50 -3.61 0.55
CA THR A 106 3.10 -3.89 1.85
C THR A 106 2.11 -3.63 2.98
N SER A 107 1.32 -2.55 2.87
CA SER A 107 0.22 -2.25 3.79
C SER A 107 -0.80 -1.31 3.15
N ALA A 108 -2.05 -1.38 3.60
CA ALA A 108 -3.09 -0.44 3.25
C ALA A 108 -3.96 -0.11 4.45
N TYR A 109 -4.24 1.18 4.64
CA TYR A 109 -4.93 1.69 5.81
C TYR A 109 -6.07 2.62 5.39
N LEU A 110 -7.27 2.40 5.93
CA LEU A 110 -8.43 3.27 5.78
C LEU A 110 -8.59 4.13 7.04
N SER A 111 -8.81 5.42 6.88
CA SER A 111 -9.23 6.32 7.94
C SER A 111 -10.63 6.86 7.65
N LEU A 112 -11.49 6.81 8.67
CA LEU A 112 -12.87 7.31 8.65
C LEU A 112 -13.03 8.33 9.79
N TYR A 113 -13.60 9.49 9.48
CA TYR A 113 -13.71 10.61 10.41
C TYR A 113 -15.17 10.86 10.79
N ALA A 114 -15.47 11.02 12.08
CA ALA A 114 -16.83 11.18 12.57
C ALA A 114 -17.50 12.43 11.96
N ASN A 115 -18.77 12.31 11.53
CA ASN A 115 -19.52 13.47 11.09
C ASN A 115 -20.38 14.04 12.23
N GLU A 116 -19.82 15.02 12.95
CA GLU A 116 -20.53 15.74 14.01
C GLU A 116 -21.78 16.51 13.51
N ALA A 117 -21.81 16.88 12.23
CA ALA A 117 -22.92 17.61 11.63
C ALA A 117 -24.07 16.71 11.14
N SER A 118 -23.97 15.38 11.32
CA SER A 118 -25.02 14.45 10.89
C SER A 118 -26.35 14.72 11.59
N ASN A 119 -27.45 14.60 10.84
CA ASN A 119 -28.81 14.69 11.37
C ASN A 119 -29.41 13.33 11.78
N ASP A 120 -28.68 12.23 11.57
CA ASP A 120 -29.09 10.89 12.00
C ASP A 120 -28.81 10.67 13.51
N ALA A 121 -29.28 9.53 14.04
CA ALA A 121 -29.09 9.12 15.45
C ALA A 121 -29.47 10.19 16.51
N GLY A 122 -30.38 11.11 16.16
CA GLY A 122 -30.76 12.21 17.04
C GLY A 122 -29.62 13.21 17.32
N LYS A 123 -28.64 13.32 16.41
CA LYS A 123 -27.45 14.18 16.53
C LYS A 123 -26.52 13.79 17.68
N LYS A 124 -26.44 12.50 18.00
CA LYS A 124 -25.58 11.95 19.05
C LYS A 124 -24.38 11.16 18.52
N GLY A 125 -24.11 11.22 17.22
CA GLY A 125 -23.01 10.48 16.60
C GLY A 125 -23.18 8.96 16.74
N HIS A 126 -22.08 8.27 17.05
CA HIS A 126 -21.99 6.81 17.21
C HIS A 126 -22.74 6.28 18.43
N GLU A 127 -22.98 7.13 19.43
CA GLU A 127 -23.56 6.71 20.70
C GLU A 127 -25.06 7.00 20.76
N TYR A 128 -25.84 5.96 21.08
CA TYR A 128 -27.20 6.14 21.54
C TYR A 128 -27.43 5.33 22.80
N ILE A 129 -28.30 5.87 23.65
CA ILE A 129 -28.67 5.35 24.97
C ILE A 129 -28.78 3.81 24.93
N TYR A 130 -27.88 3.15 25.67
CA TYR A 130 -27.69 1.68 25.76
C TYR A 130 -27.01 1.01 24.56
N VAL A 131 -25.84 1.51 24.13
CA VAL A 131 -25.01 0.80 23.12
C VAL A 131 -24.54 -0.54 23.69
N ASN A 132 -25.19 -1.64 23.28
CA ASN A 132 -24.71 -2.98 23.61
C ASN A 132 -23.45 -3.32 22.79
N SER A 133 -23.42 -2.95 21.50
CA SER A 133 -22.26 -2.93 20.61
C SER A 133 -22.65 -2.30 19.26
N ASN A 134 -21.89 -1.36 18.72
CA ASN A 134 -22.04 -0.81 17.36
C ASN A 134 -20.89 -1.24 16.43
N GLU A 135 -20.27 -2.39 16.72
CA GLU A 135 -19.28 -3.01 15.83
C GLU A 135 -19.83 -3.11 14.39
N CYS A 136 -18.97 -2.80 13.43
CA CYS A 136 -19.28 -2.88 12.01
C CYS A 136 -18.30 -3.82 11.31
N LEU A 137 -18.69 -4.29 10.13
CA LEU A 137 -17.84 -5.04 9.23
C LEU A 137 -17.60 -4.21 7.97
N LEU A 138 -16.36 -4.22 7.49
CA LEU A 138 -15.99 -3.74 6.17
C LEU A 138 -15.74 -4.96 5.27
N GLN A 139 -16.52 -5.09 4.21
CA GLN A 139 -16.58 -6.27 3.35
C GLN A 139 -16.40 -5.88 1.90
N ARG A 140 -15.71 -6.72 1.11
CA ARG A 140 -15.46 -6.44 -0.31
C ARG A 140 -16.71 -6.67 -1.15
N ILE A 141 -16.98 -5.73 -2.05
CA ILE A 141 -18.05 -5.80 -3.03
C ILE A 141 -17.55 -6.58 -4.25
N VAL A 142 -18.31 -7.57 -4.71
CA VAL A 142 -17.93 -8.49 -5.80
C VAL A 142 -18.82 -8.38 -7.05
N GLU A 143 -19.74 -7.41 -7.08
CA GLU A 143 -20.54 -7.07 -8.25
C GLU A 143 -20.43 -5.58 -8.56
N PRO A 144 -20.47 -5.19 -9.85
CA PRO A 144 -20.38 -3.79 -10.23
C PRO A 144 -21.58 -3.00 -9.71
N TRP A 145 -21.34 -1.75 -9.33
CA TRP A 145 -22.38 -0.82 -8.91
C TRP A 145 -22.06 0.60 -9.39
N THR A 146 -23.10 1.41 -9.52
CA THR A 146 -23.00 2.82 -9.91
C THR A 146 -23.57 3.68 -8.80
N GLU A 147 -22.79 4.67 -8.35
CA GLU A 147 -23.08 5.50 -7.18
C GLU A 147 -24.45 6.16 -7.20
N ASN A 148 -24.83 6.76 -8.33
CA ASN A 148 -26.11 7.47 -8.49
C ASN A 148 -27.28 6.56 -8.90
N GLN A 149 -27.10 5.24 -8.90
CA GLN A 149 -28.15 4.26 -9.26
C GLN A 149 -28.34 3.17 -8.19
N VAL A 150 -27.36 2.94 -7.32
CA VAL A 150 -27.44 1.91 -6.29
C VAL A 150 -28.52 2.25 -5.26
N THR A 151 -29.28 1.25 -4.86
CA THR A 151 -30.31 1.35 -3.82
C THR A 151 -30.17 0.15 -2.89
N TRP A 152 -30.99 0.08 -1.84
CA TRP A 152 -31.02 -1.13 -1.01
C TRP A 152 -31.42 -2.37 -1.81
N ASN A 153 -32.41 -2.25 -2.70
CA ASN A 153 -32.91 -3.37 -3.47
C ASN A 153 -31.98 -3.78 -4.63
N THR A 154 -31.12 -2.87 -5.09
CA THR A 154 -30.12 -3.12 -6.15
C THR A 154 -28.69 -3.20 -5.63
N GLN A 155 -28.51 -3.40 -4.32
CA GLN A 155 -27.18 -3.47 -3.71
C GLN A 155 -26.37 -4.63 -4.30
N PRO A 156 -25.07 -4.44 -4.59
CA PRO A 156 -24.21 -5.47 -5.14
C PRO A 156 -23.93 -6.57 -4.10
N LYS A 157 -23.63 -7.78 -4.58
CA LYS A 157 -23.15 -8.87 -3.70
C LYS A 157 -21.79 -8.54 -3.08
N ILE A 158 -21.53 -9.20 -1.96
CA ILE A 158 -20.33 -9.07 -1.15
C ILE A 158 -19.66 -10.42 -0.91
N THR A 159 -18.43 -10.40 -0.41
CA THR A 159 -17.73 -11.57 0.14
C THR A 159 -17.31 -11.33 1.58
N HIS A 160 -17.23 -12.41 2.35
CA HIS A 160 -16.72 -12.45 3.73
C HIS A 160 -15.21 -12.70 3.80
N GLU A 161 -14.58 -13.02 2.65
CA GLU A 161 -13.13 -13.25 2.60
C GLU A 161 -12.38 -11.98 3.02
N ASN A 162 -11.48 -12.14 4.00
CA ASN A 162 -10.66 -11.07 4.56
C ASN A 162 -11.46 -9.85 5.09
N GLU A 163 -12.73 -10.03 5.46
CA GLU A 163 -13.54 -8.96 6.05
C GLU A 163 -12.88 -8.37 7.31
N VAL A 164 -13.03 -7.06 7.49
CA VAL A 164 -12.36 -6.31 8.56
C VAL A 164 -13.38 -5.88 9.60
N LEU A 165 -13.10 -6.21 10.86
CA LEU A 165 -13.89 -5.75 12.01
C LEU A 165 -13.53 -4.29 12.34
N ILE A 166 -14.55 -3.43 12.36
CA ILE A 166 -14.48 -2.09 12.95
C ILE A 166 -15.05 -2.19 14.35
N ASN A 167 -14.19 -1.98 15.36
CA ASN A 167 -14.56 -2.11 16.76
C ASN A 167 -15.66 -1.12 17.16
N LYS A 168 -16.39 -1.44 18.24
CA LYS A 168 -17.35 -0.51 18.83
C LYS A 168 -16.70 0.83 19.18
N SER A 169 -17.48 1.91 19.11
CA SER A 169 -17.01 3.23 19.52
C SER A 169 -16.89 3.33 21.03
N GLU A 170 -15.91 4.09 21.49
CA GLU A 170 -15.70 4.46 22.89
C GLU A 170 -16.39 5.80 23.23
N TYR A 171 -16.61 6.67 22.23
CA TYR A 171 -17.28 7.95 22.41
C TYR A 171 -18.06 8.38 21.14
N PRO A 172 -19.02 9.31 21.26
CA PRO A 172 -19.96 9.70 20.20
C PRO A 172 -19.37 10.11 18.85
N HIS A 173 -18.21 10.76 18.85
CA HIS A 173 -17.60 11.34 17.65
C HIS A 173 -16.18 10.79 17.45
N GLN A 174 -16.03 9.49 17.63
CA GLN A 174 -14.75 8.82 17.46
C GLN A 174 -14.35 8.71 15.99
N ASP A 175 -13.14 9.18 15.69
CA ASP A 175 -12.46 8.88 14.45
C ASP A 175 -11.84 7.48 14.51
N TYR A 176 -11.84 6.80 13.37
CA TYR A 176 -11.23 5.50 13.18
C TYR A 176 -10.12 5.62 12.18
N GLU A 177 -8.92 5.88 12.68
CA GLU A 177 -7.74 6.06 11.85
C GLU A 177 -6.97 4.76 11.70
N ASN A 178 -6.43 4.57 10.49
CA ASN A 178 -5.53 3.47 10.16
C ASN A 178 -6.12 2.06 10.36
N ILE A 179 -7.41 1.87 10.03
CA ILE A 179 -8.03 0.56 9.91
C ILE A 179 -7.23 -0.26 8.89
N ASP A 180 -6.65 -1.39 9.31
CA ASP A 180 -5.87 -2.24 8.41
C ASP A 180 -6.78 -2.98 7.43
N ILE A 181 -6.67 -2.60 6.15
CA ILE A 181 -7.40 -3.18 5.03
C ILE A 181 -6.44 -3.82 4.02
N THR A 182 -5.23 -4.17 4.45
CA THR A 182 -4.14 -4.65 3.58
C THR A 182 -4.57 -5.85 2.74
N GLN A 183 -5.30 -6.80 3.32
CA GLN A 183 -5.75 -7.99 2.59
C GLN A 183 -6.86 -7.65 1.59
N LEU A 184 -7.82 -6.80 1.96
CA LEU A 184 -8.89 -6.36 1.05
C LEU A 184 -8.32 -5.67 -0.21
N VAL A 185 -7.33 -4.78 -0.05
CA VAL A 185 -6.67 -4.11 -1.19
C VAL A 185 -5.82 -5.08 -2.02
N LYS A 186 -5.19 -6.08 -1.38
CA LYS A 186 -4.47 -7.14 -2.11
C LYS A 186 -5.43 -7.98 -2.97
N ASP A 187 -6.61 -8.27 -2.45
CA ASP A 187 -7.64 -9.02 -3.19
C ASP A 187 -8.20 -8.21 -4.36
N GLU A 188 -8.41 -6.90 -4.17
CA GLU A 188 -8.86 -5.99 -5.21
C GLU A 188 -7.90 -5.94 -6.40
N LEU A 189 -6.59 -5.87 -6.13
CA LEU A 189 -5.58 -5.88 -7.20
C LEU A 189 -5.38 -7.26 -7.84
N ARG A 190 -5.69 -8.34 -7.13
CA ARG A 190 -5.60 -9.71 -7.66
C ARG A 190 -6.80 -10.03 -8.56
N ASN A 191 -7.98 -9.54 -8.19
CA ASN A 191 -9.25 -9.83 -8.85
C ASN A 191 -9.99 -8.52 -9.21
N PRO A 192 -9.43 -7.67 -10.09
CA PRO A 192 -10.01 -6.37 -10.39
C PRO A 192 -11.40 -6.45 -11.07
N GLU A 193 -11.70 -7.55 -11.75
CA GLU A 193 -13.02 -7.78 -12.38
C GLU A 193 -14.08 -8.27 -11.37
N GLU A 194 -13.68 -8.59 -10.14
CA GLU A 194 -14.56 -9.10 -9.07
C GLU A 194 -14.42 -8.27 -7.79
N SER A 195 -13.92 -7.04 -7.89
CA SER A 195 -13.69 -6.17 -6.74
C SER A 195 -14.06 -4.74 -7.08
N PHE A 196 -15.11 -4.25 -6.43
CA PHE A 196 -15.74 -2.96 -6.73
C PHE A 196 -15.86 -2.11 -5.44
N GLY A 197 -14.78 -2.07 -4.66
CA GLY A 197 -14.74 -1.38 -3.37
C GLY A 197 -15.29 -2.19 -2.20
N PHE A 198 -15.82 -1.49 -1.20
CA PHE A 198 -16.19 -2.03 0.10
C PHE A 198 -17.59 -1.57 0.53
N VAL A 199 -18.28 -2.40 1.30
CA VAL A 199 -19.47 -2.02 2.05
C VAL A 199 -19.17 -2.03 3.55
N MET A 200 -19.67 -1.02 4.26
CA MET A 200 -19.71 -1.00 5.71
C MET A 200 -21.14 -1.30 6.19
N SER A 201 -21.27 -2.31 7.05
CA SER A 201 -22.55 -2.71 7.66
C SER A 201 -22.38 -3.03 9.14
N VAL A 202 -23.46 -2.98 9.92
CA VAL A 202 -23.41 -3.37 11.34
C VAL A 202 -23.14 -4.88 11.43
N LYS A 203 -22.24 -5.29 12.32
CA LYS A 203 -21.88 -6.71 12.51
C LYS A 203 -23.07 -7.53 13.01
N GLU A 204 -23.82 -6.95 13.94
CA GLU A 204 -25.04 -7.55 14.46
C GLU A 204 -26.19 -6.54 14.34
N VAL A 205 -27.26 -6.97 13.66
CA VAL A 205 -28.44 -6.14 13.41
C VAL A 205 -29.28 -6.06 14.68
N LYS A 206 -28.91 -5.14 15.56
CA LYS A 206 -29.65 -4.78 16.78
C LYS A 206 -30.04 -3.31 16.73
N LYS A 207 -31.23 -3.00 17.25
CA LYS A 207 -31.73 -1.62 17.31
C LYS A 207 -30.75 -0.75 18.09
N TYR A 208 -30.56 0.46 17.58
CA TYR A 208 -29.74 1.51 18.17
C TYR A 208 -28.22 1.31 18.04
N ASN A 209 -27.82 0.62 16.98
CA ASN A 209 -26.42 0.49 16.58
C ASN A 209 -26.14 1.46 15.44
N CYS A 210 -25.11 2.30 15.57
CA CYS A 210 -24.61 3.09 14.46
C CYS A 210 -23.13 3.48 14.60
N LEU A 211 -22.44 3.53 13.47
CA LEU A 211 -21.23 4.33 13.26
C LEU A 211 -21.51 5.31 12.12
N ILE A 212 -21.20 6.59 12.31
CA ILE A 212 -21.52 7.69 11.41
C ILE A 212 -20.27 8.53 11.13
N PHE A 213 -19.74 8.39 9.92
CA PHE A 213 -18.58 9.12 9.42
C PHE A 213 -18.99 10.11 8.33
N ALA A 214 -18.08 10.99 7.93
CA ALA A 214 -18.23 11.82 6.75
C ALA A 214 -17.93 11.02 5.47
N SER A 215 -18.73 11.25 4.42
CA SER A 215 -18.47 10.77 3.06
C SER A 215 -17.61 11.77 2.26
N SER A 216 -17.31 11.44 1.00
CA SER A 216 -16.70 12.39 0.06
C SER A 216 -17.60 13.59 -0.30
N ASP A 217 -18.93 13.49 -0.08
CA ASP A 217 -19.88 14.61 -0.22
C ASP A 217 -19.92 15.55 0.99
N ASN A 218 -19.19 15.23 2.05
CA ASN A 218 -19.13 16.11 3.21
C ASN A 218 -18.53 17.48 2.80
N LEU A 219 -19.08 18.56 3.35
CA LEU A 219 -18.61 19.91 3.03
C LEU A 219 -17.19 20.18 3.54
N ASN A 220 -16.74 19.45 4.56
CA ASN A 220 -15.38 19.55 5.08
C ASN A 220 -14.48 18.48 4.43
N PRO A 221 -13.56 18.87 3.53
CA PRO A 221 -12.69 17.92 2.83
C PRO A 221 -11.71 17.18 3.76
N GLU A 222 -11.38 17.75 4.92
CA GLU A 222 -10.48 17.08 5.89
C GLU A 222 -11.12 15.83 6.50
N LEU A 223 -12.45 15.72 6.49
CA LEU A 223 -13.20 14.59 7.03
C LEU A 223 -13.49 13.50 5.98
N HIS A 224 -13.15 13.71 4.71
CA HIS A 224 -13.41 12.71 3.66
C HIS A 224 -12.66 11.40 3.95
N PRO A 225 -13.25 10.22 3.62
CA PRO A 225 -12.57 8.94 3.77
C PRO A 225 -11.21 8.94 3.08
N LYS A 226 -10.18 8.47 3.79
CA LYS A 226 -8.80 8.49 3.30
C LYS A 226 -8.22 7.09 3.31
N ILE A 227 -7.63 6.68 2.19
CA ILE A 227 -6.85 5.46 2.10
C ILE A 227 -5.38 5.78 1.88
N VAL A 228 -4.51 5.10 2.63
CA VAL A 228 -3.06 5.16 2.50
C VAL A 228 -2.54 3.78 2.15
N ILE A 229 -1.92 3.65 0.99
CA ILE A 229 -1.37 2.39 0.49
C ILE A 229 0.14 2.51 0.38
N ASN A 230 0.86 1.67 1.12
CA ASN A 230 2.29 1.49 0.96
C ASN A 230 2.55 0.27 0.08
N TYR A 231 3.42 0.42 -0.91
CA TYR A 231 3.69 -0.62 -1.88
C TYR A 231 5.13 -0.56 -2.36
N THR A 232 5.62 -1.68 -2.86
CA THR A 232 6.86 -1.72 -3.63
C THR A 232 6.53 -2.02 -5.08
N THR A 233 7.36 -1.50 -5.97
CA THR A 233 7.37 -1.94 -7.36
C THR A 233 8.60 -2.79 -7.54
N ASP A 234 8.48 -3.91 -8.25
CA ASP A 234 9.67 -4.52 -8.83
C ASP A 234 10.39 -3.41 -9.58
N LYS A 235 11.71 -3.29 -9.38
CA LYS A 235 12.49 -2.51 -10.33
C LYS A 235 12.15 -3.14 -11.67
N SER A 236 11.67 -2.35 -12.64
CA SER A 236 11.65 -2.80 -14.03
C SER A 236 12.98 -3.48 -14.24
N ASN A 237 12.99 -4.75 -14.63
CA ASN A 237 14.17 -5.40 -15.15
C ASN A 237 14.53 -4.71 -16.47
N ASN A 238 14.85 -3.42 -16.43
CA ASN A 238 15.87 -2.82 -17.26
C ASN A 238 17.19 -3.48 -16.81
N SER A 239 17.30 -4.77 -17.11
CA SER A 239 18.55 -5.51 -17.20
C SER A 239 19.50 -4.86 -18.23
N HIS A 240 19.07 -3.81 -18.92
CA HIS A 240 19.92 -2.87 -19.62
C HIS A 240 20.73 -1.92 -18.74
N PHE A 241 20.38 -1.66 -17.47
CA PHE A 241 21.24 -0.86 -16.58
C PHE A 241 22.42 -1.69 -16.04
N GLY A 242 22.21 -2.97 -15.73
CA GLY A 242 23.29 -3.90 -15.34
C GLY A 242 24.24 -4.27 -16.48
N LYS A 243 23.75 -4.36 -17.73
CA LYS A 243 24.60 -4.58 -18.90
C LYS A 243 25.30 -3.30 -19.40
N LYS A 244 24.61 -2.16 -19.54
CA LYS A 244 25.25 -0.93 -20.06
C LYS A 244 26.21 -0.23 -19.07
N GLN A 245 26.09 -0.47 -17.77
CA GLN A 245 26.99 0.14 -16.79
C GLN A 245 28.27 -0.70 -16.55
N SER A 246 28.21 -2.01 -16.75
CA SER A 246 29.37 -2.91 -16.65
C SER A 246 30.30 -2.84 -17.88
N ASP A 247 29.77 -2.58 -19.08
CA ASP A 247 30.57 -2.42 -20.31
C ASP A 247 31.57 -1.24 -20.26
N LYS A 248 31.41 -0.30 -19.30
CA LYS A 248 32.32 0.83 -19.12
C LYS A 248 33.61 0.47 -18.37
N TYR A 249 33.62 -0.68 -17.68
CA TYR A 249 34.74 -1.11 -16.85
C TYR A 249 35.51 -2.24 -17.52
N VAL A 250 36.83 -2.14 -17.51
CA VAL A 250 37.74 -3.17 -18.04
C VAL A 250 38.81 -3.45 -17.01
N VAL A 251 39.00 -4.72 -16.67
CA VAL A 251 40.16 -5.16 -15.90
C VAL A 251 41.18 -5.74 -16.88
N ILE A 252 42.39 -5.20 -16.87
CA ILE A 252 43.54 -5.76 -17.58
C ILE A 252 44.52 -6.29 -16.56
N ILE A 253 44.98 -7.52 -16.74
CA ILE A 253 45.96 -8.18 -15.88
C ILE A 253 47.23 -8.39 -16.67
N TYR A 254 48.37 -8.11 -16.04
CA TYR A 254 49.71 -8.25 -16.60
C TYR A 254 50.55 -9.19 -15.75
N ASN A 255 51.49 -9.90 -16.36
CA ASN A 255 52.55 -10.60 -15.63
C ASN A 255 53.64 -9.63 -15.14
N GLU A 256 54.64 -10.13 -14.39
CA GLU A 256 55.77 -9.30 -13.91
C GLU A 256 56.61 -8.66 -15.02
N LYS A 257 56.56 -9.22 -16.24
CA LYS A 257 57.26 -8.68 -17.41
C LYS A 257 56.48 -7.55 -18.11
N GLY A 258 55.27 -7.24 -17.62
CA GLY A 258 54.39 -6.23 -18.19
C GLY A 258 53.56 -6.70 -19.38
N GLU A 259 53.52 -8.01 -19.65
CA GLU A 259 52.73 -8.59 -20.74
C GLU A 259 51.28 -8.78 -20.29
N GLU A 260 50.33 -8.32 -21.10
CA GLU A 260 48.89 -8.51 -20.84
C GLU A 260 48.52 -9.99 -20.94
N ILE A 261 48.08 -10.57 -19.83
CA ILE A 261 47.68 -11.98 -19.77
C ILE A 261 46.17 -12.17 -19.82
N LYS A 262 45.39 -11.16 -19.42
CA LYS A 262 43.93 -11.27 -19.43
C LYS A 262 43.26 -9.90 -19.48
N ARG A 263 42.19 -9.81 -20.27
CA ARG A 263 41.32 -8.63 -20.35
C ARG A 263 39.88 -9.04 -20.17
N VAL A 264 39.22 -8.46 -19.17
CA VAL A 264 37.83 -8.77 -18.83
C VAL A 264 37.00 -7.48 -18.93
N LYS A 265 35.96 -7.52 -19.78
CA LYS A 265 34.94 -6.46 -19.85
C LYS A 265 33.84 -6.74 -18.82
N GLY A 266 33.44 -5.73 -18.07
CA GLY A 266 32.52 -5.87 -16.95
C GLY A 266 33.17 -6.38 -15.67
N VAL A 267 32.49 -6.18 -14.54
CA VAL A 267 32.95 -6.61 -13.20
C VAL A 267 32.32 -7.96 -12.86
N PHE A 268 32.43 -8.94 -13.76
CA PHE A 268 31.93 -10.30 -13.55
C PHE A 268 33.12 -11.20 -13.20
N PHE A 269 33.32 -11.44 -11.90
CA PHE A 269 34.49 -12.14 -11.35
C PHE A 269 34.54 -13.64 -11.67
N ASP A 270 33.42 -14.23 -12.09
CA ASP A 270 33.33 -15.65 -12.48
C ASP A 270 34.24 -16.00 -13.68
N LYS A 271 34.82 -14.99 -14.34
CA LYS A 271 35.76 -15.15 -15.47
C LYS A 271 37.23 -14.91 -15.10
N ILE A 272 37.57 -14.54 -13.86
CA ILE A 272 38.94 -14.24 -13.42
C ILE A 272 39.49 -15.44 -12.63
N SER A 273 39.73 -16.54 -13.33
CA SER A 273 40.34 -17.77 -12.82
C SER A 273 41.42 -18.28 -13.79
N GLY A 274 42.20 -19.28 -13.36
CA GLY A 274 43.19 -19.98 -14.20
C GLY A 274 44.57 -19.33 -14.28
N PHE A 275 45.01 -18.66 -13.22
CA PHE A 275 46.37 -18.12 -13.12
C PHE A 275 47.27 -19.10 -12.36
N GLU A 276 48.51 -19.24 -12.83
CA GLU A 276 49.57 -19.97 -12.12
C GLU A 276 50.09 -19.17 -10.93
N SER A 277 50.81 -19.82 -10.01
CA SER A 277 51.47 -19.13 -8.90
C SER A 277 52.47 -18.10 -9.42
N GLY A 278 52.47 -16.93 -8.80
CA GLY A 278 53.27 -15.80 -9.25
C GLY A 278 52.66 -14.45 -8.91
N THR A 279 53.39 -13.40 -9.26
CA THR A 279 52.95 -12.01 -9.13
C THR A 279 52.26 -11.56 -10.42
N TYR A 280 51.20 -10.79 -10.24
CA TYR A 280 50.49 -10.14 -11.33
C TYR A 280 50.17 -8.68 -10.99
N HIS A 281 50.08 -7.85 -12.03
CA HIS A 281 49.64 -6.47 -11.94
C HIS A 281 48.25 -6.34 -12.56
N PHE A 282 47.43 -5.40 -12.08
CA PHE A 282 46.15 -5.11 -12.70
C PHE A 282 45.93 -3.61 -12.89
N ASN A 283 45.21 -3.28 -13.95
CA ASN A 283 44.61 -1.97 -14.18
C ASN A 283 43.08 -2.13 -14.26
N LEU A 284 42.37 -1.41 -13.39
CA LEU A 284 40.93 -1.19 -13.53
C LEU A 284 40.73 0.10 -14.32
N MET A 285 40.11 -0.02 -15.49
CA MET A 285 39.82 1.10 -16.36
C MET A 285 38.33 1.43 -16.36
N LYS A 286 37.99 2.71 -16.49
CA LYS A 286 36.64 3.21 -16.80
C LYS A 286 36.73 4.15 -18.00
N ASN A 287 35.98 3.88 -19.07
CA ASN A 287 36.01 4.68 -20.31
C ASN A 287 37.46 4.93 -20.82
N ASN A 288 38.30 3.89 -20.88
CA ASN A 288 39.72 3.94 -21.26
C ASN A 288 40.67 4.74 -20.34
N HIS A 289 40.21 5.21 -19.16
CA HIS A 289 41.10 5.79 -18.15
C HIS A 289 41.34 4.81 -17.01
N ILE A 290 42.59 4.67 -16.56
CA ILE A 290 42.94 3.90 -15.37
C ILE A 290 42.36 4.63 -14.15
N ILE A 291 41.47 3.95 -13.42
CA ILE A 291 40.88 4.47 -12.17
C ILE A 291 41.47 3.80 -10.93
N SER A 292 42.12 2.64 -11.10
CA SER A 292 42.87 1.96 -10.05
C SER A 292 43.90 1.03 -10.68
N ALA A 293 45.04 0.88 -10.03
CA ALA A 293 46.07 -0.08 -10.39
C ALA A 293 46.61 -0.77 -9.13
N GLY A 294 47.11 -1.99 -9.27
CA GLY A 294 47.66 -2.72 -8.12
C GLY A 294 48.43 -3.97 -8.51
N LYS A 295 48.93 -4.66 -7.49
CA LYS A 295 49.66 -5.93 -7.60
C LYS A 295 48.99 -6.98 -6.71
N PHE A 296 48.90 -8.21 -7.19
CA PHE A 296 48.50 -9.37 -6.39
C PHE A 296 49.49 -10.52 -6.60
N ILE A 297 49.56 -11.43 -5.63
CA ILE A 297 50.41 -12.62 -5.66
C ILE A 297 49.49 -13.82 -5.48
N ILE A 298 49.63 -14.80 -6.35
CA ILE A 298 49.00 -16.11 -6.23
C ILE A 298 50.07 -17.07 -5.72
N TYR A 299 49.79 -17.71 -4.60
CA TYR A 299 50.64 -18.74 -4.01
C TYR A 299 50.28 -20.11 -4.58
#